data_AF-A0A2A3Z993-F1
#
_entry.id   AF-A0A2A3Z993-F1
#
_cell.length_a   1.000
_cell.length_b   1.000
_cell.length_c   1.000
_cell.angle_alpha   90.00
_cell.angle_beta   90.00
_cell.angle_gamma   90.00
#
_symmetry.space_group_name_H-M   'P 1'
#
loop_
_entity.id
_entity.type
_entity.pdbx_description
1 polymer ?
#
loop_
_entity_poly.entity_id
_entity_poly.type
_entity_poly.pdbx_seq_one_letter_code
_entity_poly.pdbx_strand_id
1 'polypeptide(L)'
;MSGSNSVSDSDESSILKDYFDAYASANPDTMRSAAENAANGSVAQKYITHQSNIAEAYGASGYDRYVQDAKYSDESVSICGEGDDCGEYADFSYENSKLSSFTIDGNDISDRISLGDGSIVKSKEVAGFEVLSSYQTVEGSLMAVVRFHAYDRPISFSYTATYRKPSGQQIEDVDSYLPSRVAADSNQLAIVIFPNSDNGGNLHLKFATDDDEEGGELIVETVDVPLSQN
;
A
#
# COMPACT_ATOMS: atom_id res chain seq x y z
N MET A 1 -44.37 0.04 26.29
CA MET A 1 -43.82 -0.40 24.99
C MET A 1 -42.41 0.15 24.91
N SER A 2 -41.41 -0.69 25.19
CA SER A 2 -40.00 -0.33 25.06
C SER A 2 -39.44 -1.29 24.02
N GLY A 3 -39.32 -0.81 22.77
CA GLY A 3 -38.70 -1.56 21.69
C GLY A 3 -37.20 -1.54 21.88
N SER A 4 -36.62 -2.68 22.21
CA SER A 4 -35.17 -2.90 22.14
C SER A 4 -34.81 -3.09 20.68
N ASN A 5 -34.20 -2.08 20.04
CA ASN A 5 -33.56 -2.26 18.74
C ASN A 5 -32.37 -3.21 18.92
N SER A 6 -32.47 -4.41 18.35
CA SER A 6 -31.46 -5.48 18.40
C SER A 6 -30.95 -5.81 16.99
N VAL A 7 -30.72 -4.77 16.18
CA VAL A 7 -30.27 -4.90 14.77
C VAL A 7 -28.77 -4.60 14.62
N SER A 8 -28.06 -4.16 15.66
CA SER A 8 -26.65 -3.73 15.54
C SER A 8 -25.64 -4.87 15.44
N ASP A 9 -25.79 -5.94 16.23
CA ASP A 9 -24.69 -6.92 16.37
C ASP A 9 -24.53 -7.85 15.16
N SER A 10 -25.63 -8.19 14.46
CA SER A 10 -25.57 -9.07 13.30
C SER A 10 -24.98 -8.39 12.07
N ASP A 11 -25.29 -7.10 11.90
CA ASP A 11 -24.90 -6.33 10.73
C ASP A 11 -23.42 -5.95 10.82
N GLU A 12 -22.96 -5.50 11.99
CA GLU A 12 -21.53 -5.22 12.26
C GLU A 12 -20.66 -6.47 12.12
N SER A 13 -21.10 -7.62 12.66
CA SER A 13 -20.40 -8.90 12.49
C SER A 13 -20.28 -9.30 11.02
N SER A 14 -21.31 -9.06 10.20
CA SER A 14 -21.27 -9.34 8.77
C SER A 14 -20.30 -8.42 8.02
N ILE A 15 -20.27 -7.13 8.37
CA ILE A 15 -19.33 -6.13 7.81
C ILE A 15 -17.88 -6.51 8.11
N LEU A 16 -17.58 -6.86 9.38
CA LEU A 16 -16.24 -7.32 9.76
C LEU A 16 -15.84 -8.56 8.98
N LYS A 17 -16.74 -9.53 8.88
CA LYS A 17 -16.47 -10.77 8.16
C LYS A 17 -16.16 -10.51 6.68
N ASP A 18 -17.02 -9.77 5.99
CA ASP A 18 -16.82 -9.48 4.57
C ASP A 18 -15.56 -8.66 4.31
N TYR A 19 -15.23 -7.71 5.20
CA TYR A 19 -14.02 -6.91 5.11
C TYR A 19 -12.75 -7.73 5.33
N PHE A 20 -12.69 -8.51 6.41
CA PHE A 20 -11.49 -9.25 6.79
C PHE A 20 -11.29 -10.55 6.01
N ASP A 21 -12.36 -11.20 5.54
CA ASP A 21 -12.24 -12.31 4.58
C ASP A 21 -11.67 -11.82 3.25
N ALA A 22 -12.08 -10.64 2.79
CA ALA A 22 -11.52 -10.03 1.59
C ALA A 22 -10.05 -9.69 1.76
N TYR A 23 -9.65 -9.11 2.90
CA TYR A 23 -8.24 -8.88 3.23
C TYR A 23 -7.45 -10.20 3.26
N ALA A 24 -7.97 -11.22 3.93
CA ALA A 24 -7.31 -12.51 4.05
C ALA A 24 -7.18 -13.25 2.71
N SER A 25 -8.08 -13.01 1.76
CA SER A 25 -8.06 -13.64 0.43
C SER A 25 -6.83 -13.35 -0.41
N ALA A 26 -6.05 -12.32 -0.04
CA ALA A 26 -4.90 -11.82 -0.82
C ALA A 26 -5.24 -11.42 -2.28
N ASN A 27 -6.52 -11.34 -2.65
CA ASN A 27 -6.97 -11.00 -3.99
C ASN A 27 -7.26 -9.49 -4.11
N PRO A 28 -6.59 -8.75 -5.01
CA PRO A 28 -6.75 -7.31 -5.10
C PRO A 28 -8.16 -6.88 -5.51
N ASP A 29 -8.85 -7.63 -6.38
CA ASP A 29 -10.21 -7.29 -6.81
C ASP A 29 -11.21 -7.47 -5.66
N THR A 30 -11.12 -8.58 -4.93
CA THR A 30 -11.94 -8.85 -3.74
C THR A 30 -11.72 -7.77 -2.68
N MET A 31 -10.47 -7.39 -2.40
CA MET A 31 -10.16 -6.31 -1.46
C MET A 31 -10.73 -4.95 -1.91
N ARG A 32 -10.63 -4.62 -3.19
CA ARG A 32 -11.22 -3.37 -3.72
C ARG A 32 -12.74 -3.35 -3.58
N SER A 33 -13.41 -4.47 -3.83
CA SER A 33 -14.87 -4.58 -3.59
C SER A 33 -15.22 -4.42 -2.11
N ALA A 34 -14.40 -4.95 -1.20
CA ALA A 34 -14.63 -4.83 0.24
C ALA A 34 -14.47 -3.39 0.78
N ALA A 35 -13.91 -2.46 0.01
CA ALA A 35 -13.93 -1.04 0.36
C ALA A 35 -15.36 -0.48 0.51
N GLU A 36 -16.37 -1.12 -0.07
CA GLU A 36 -17.79 -0.77 0.12
C GLU A 36 -18.27 -0.98 1.56
N ASN A 37 -17.62 -1.88 2.31
CA ASN A 37 -17.89 -2.15 3.73
C ASN A 37 -17.23 -1.13 4.67
N ALA A 38 -16.39 -0.24 4.14
CA ALA A 38 -15.73 0.81 4.90
C ALA A 38 -16.35 2.19 4.65
N ALA A 39 -16.34 3.04 5.68
CA ALA A 39 -16.80 4.43 5.55
C ALA A 39 -15.88 5.20 4.59
N ASN A 40 -16.44 6.11 3.79
CA ASN A 40 -15.66 6.82 2.77
C ASN A 40 -14.64 7.77 3.41
N GLY A 41 -13.39 7.73 2.95
CA GLY A 41 -12.27 8.49 3.50
C GLY A 41 -11.74 7.96 4.84
N SER A 42 -12.35 6.90 5.38
CA SER A 42 -12.02 6.36 6.70
C SER A 42 -10.69 5.59 6.68
N VAL A 43 -10.15 5.36 7.88
CA VAL A 43 -8.92 4.60 8.08
C VAL A 43 -9.06 3.17 7.52
N ALA A 44 -10.21 2.54 7.73
CA ALA A 44 -10.52 1.23 7.17
C ALA A 44 -10.50 1.23 5.64
N GLN A 45 -11.13 2.22 4.99
CA GLN A 45 -11.11 2.31 3.52
C GLN A 45 -9.68 2.49 3.00
N LYS A 46 -8.89 3.37 3.63
CA LYS A 46 -7.48 3.56 3.28
C LYS A 46 -6.69 2.27 3.43
N TYR A 47 -6.91 1.52 4.51
CA TYR A 47 -6.19 0.27 4.80
C TYR A 47 -6.46 -0.81 3.77
N ILE A 48 -7.73 -1.15 3.50
CA ILE A 48 -8.04 -2.18 2.50
C ILE A 48 -7.58 -1.76 1.10
N THR A 49 -7.62 -0.46 0.79
CA THR A 49 -7.07 0.07 -0.47
C THR A 49 -5.56 -0.15 -0.55
N HIS A 50 -4.81 0.17 0.50
CA HIS A 50 -3.37 -0.11 0.55
C HIS A 50 -3.06 -1.61 0.40
N GLN A 51 -3.80 -2.47 1.09
CA GLN A 51 -3.61 -3.93 0.99
C GLN A 51 -3.89 -4.46 -0.43
N SER A 52 -4.91 -3.93 -1.11
CA SER A 52 -5.20 -4.27 -2.51
C SER A 52 -4.09 -3.81 -3.46
N ASN A 53 -3.55 -2.60 -3.27
CA ASN A 53 -2.42 -2.09 -4.03
C ASN A 53 -1.17 -2.97 -3.84
N ILE A 54 -0.92 -3.44 -2.61
CA ILE A 54 0.19 -4.37 -2.32
C ILE A 54 -0.03 -5.70 -3.05
N ALA A 55 -1.23 -6.28 -2.98
CA ALA A 55 -1.54 -7.53 -3.66
C ALA A 55 -1.40 -7.42 -5.19
N GLU A 56 -1.84 -6.30 -5.78
CA GLU A 56 -1.65 -6.03 -7.21
C GLU A 56 -0.16 -5.88 -7.58
N ALA A 57 0.63 -5.20 -6.75
CA ALA A 57 2.05 -5.01 -6.99
C ALA A 57 2.87 -6.31 -6.89
N TYR A 58 2.50 -7.22 -5.98
CA TYR A 58 3.04 -8.59 -5.95
C TYR A 58 2.76 -9.31 -7.27
N GLY A 59 1.51 -9.32 -7.72
CA GLY A 59 1.11 -9.94 -8.98
C GLY A 59 1.85 -9.35 -10.20
N ALA A 60 2.01 -8.02 -10.23
CA ALA A 60 2.79 -7.33 -11.26
C ALA A 60 4.29 -7.68 -11.24
N SER A 61 4.79 -8.18 -10.12
CA SER A 61 6.18 -8.66 -9.96
C SER A 61 6.32 -10.16 -10.21
N GLY A 62 5.23 -10.85 -10.58
CA GLY A 62 5.21 -12.30 -10.83
C GLY A 62 5.17 -13.16 -9.56
N TYR A 63 4.84 -12.55 -8.42
CA TYR A 63 4.69 -13.25 -7.14
C TYR A 63 3.22 -13.25 -6.72
N ASP A 64 2.77 -14.35 -6.14
CA ASP A 64 1.47 -14.39 -5.48
C ASP A 64 1.64 -13.99 -4.02
N ARG A 65 0.72 -13.15 -3.52
CA ARG A 65 0.61 -12.90 -2.09
C ARG A 65 -0.06 -14.12 -1.44
N TYR A 66 0.49 -14.57 -0.32
CA TYR A 66 -0.08 -15.70 0.42
C TYR A 66 -1.48 -15.37 0.93
N VAL A 67 -2.42 -16.28 0.64
CA VAL A 67 -3.73 -16.29 1.28
C VAL A 67 -3.52 -16.46 2.79
N GLN A 68 -4.22 -15.66 3.57
CA GLN A 68 -4.17 -15.67 5.03
C GLN A 68 -5.46 -16.29 5.58
N ASP A 69 -5.41 -16.69 6.84
CA ASP A 69 -6.60 -17.14 7.57
C ASP A 69 -7.12 -16.04 8.49
N ALA A 70 -8.41 -15.72 8.36
CA ALA A 70 -9.11 -14.85 9.29
C ALA A 70 -9.80 -15.66 10.39
N LYS A 71 -9.44 -15.38 11.65
CA LYS A 71 -10.03 -15.99 12.85
C LYS A 71 -10.80 -14.92 13.62
N TYR A 72 -12.06 -15.18 13.90
CA TYR A 72 -12.97 -14.22 14.52
C TYR A 72 -13.18 -14.57 15.99
N SER A 73 -13.13 -13.54 16.84
CA SER A 73 -13.60 -13.57 18.22
C SER A 73 -14.72 -12.53 18.40
N ASP A 74 -15.27 -12.42 19.62
CA ASP A 74 -16.32 -11.43 19.91
C ASP A 74 -15.80 -9.99 19.84
N GLU A 75 -14.49 -9.77 20.04
CA GLU A 75 -13.89 -8.43 20.18
C GLU A 75 -12.76 -8.15 19.17
N SER A 76 -12.24 -9.18 18.50
CA SER A 76 -11.09 -9.08 17.61
C SER A 76 -11.14 -10.00 16.40
N VAL A 77 -10.35 -9.67 15.38
CA VAL A 77 -10.07 -10.52 14.22
C VAL A 77 -8.57 -10.75 14.16
N SER A 78 -8.13 -12.01 14.15
CA SER A 78 -6.72 -12.35 13.92
C SER A 78 -6.51 -12.74 12.46
N ILE A 79 -5.54 -12.13 11.80
CA ILE A 79 -5.13 -12.46 10.42
C ILE A 79 -3.76 -13.13 10.48
N CYS A 80 -3.72 -14.41 10.14
CA CYS A 80 -2.52 -15.24 10.24
C CYS A 80 -1.98 -15.60 8.85
N GLY A 81 -0.67 -15.43 8.63
CA GLY A 81 0.02 -15.95 7.44
C GLY A 81 0.41 -17.43 7.59
N GLU A 82 1.35 -17.88 6.76
CA GLU A 82 2.03 -19.16 6.97
C GLU A 82 2.92 -19.07 8.22
N GLY A 83 2.52 -19.72 9.32
CA GLY A 83 3.24 -19.72 10.60
C GLY A 83 2.33 -19.39 11.79
N ASP A 84 2.96 -19.05 12.92
CA ASP A 84 2.26 -18.69 14.17
C ASP A 84 2.14 -17.16 14.37
N ASP A 85 2.74 -16.35 13.49
CA ASP A 85 2.67 -14.89 13.57
C ASP A 85 1.36 -14.39 12.94
N CYS A 86 0.50 -13.82 13.80
CA CYS A 86 -0.78 -13.24 13.41
C CYS A 86 -0.83 -11.77 13.83
N GLY A 87 -1.37 -10.92 12.96
CA GLY A 87 -1.77 -9.57 13.36
C GLY A 87 -3.15 -9.60 14.00
N GLU A 88 -3.32 -8.92 15.12
CA GLU A 88 -4.61 -8.76 15.80
C GLU A 88 -5.26 -7.42 15.43
N TYR A 89 -6.50 -7.48 14.97
CA TYR A 89 -7.32 -6.34 14.63
C TYR A 89 -8.44 -6.22 15.68
N ALA A 90 -8.59 -5.06 16.29
CA ALA A 90 -9.53 -4.84 17.40
C ALA A 90 -10.02 -3.38 17.44
N ASP A 91 -10.79 -3.03 18.48
CA ASP A 91 -11.30 -1.67 18.73
C ASP A 91 -12.04 -1.08 17.52
N PHE A 92 -12.91 -1.90 16.91
CA PHE A 92 -13.66 -1.54 15.71
C PHE A 92 -14.61 -0.38 15.98
N SER A 93 -14.56 0.63 15.12
CA SER A 93 -15.50 1.75 15.12
C SER A 93 -16.27 1.78 13.80
N TYR A 94 -17.51 2.26 13.87
CA TYR A 94 -18.40 2.31 12.71
C TYR A 94 -18.95 3.72 12.50
N GLU A 95 -19.10 4.09 11.23
CA GLU A 95 -19.79 5.30 10.80
C GLU A 95 -20.82 4.95 9.73
N ASN A 96 -22.08 5.32 9.93
CA ASN A 96 -23.18 5.03 9.01
C ASN A 96 -23.26 3.53 8.62
N SER A 97 -23.13 2.63 9.63
CA SER A 97 -23.14 1.17 9.43
C SER A 97 -22.04 0.68 8.48
N LYS A 98 -20.87 1.32 8.50
CA LYS A 98 -19.66 0.88 7.79
C LYS A 98 -18.47 0.97 8.73
N LEU A 99 -17.49 0.09 8.55
CA LEU A 99 -16.27 0.09 9.34
C LEU A 99 -15.49 1.39 9.07
N SER A 100 -15.17 2.16 10.09
CA SER A 100 -14.45 3.44 9.96
C SER A 100 -13.00 3.35 10.45
N SER A 101 -12.76 2.64 11.56
CA SER A 101 -11.41 2.44 12.10
C SER A 101 -11.31 1.17 12.93
N PHE A 102 -10.07 0.78 13.21
CA PHE A 102 -9.66 -0.31 14.08
C PHE A 102 -8.20 -0.10 14.49
N THR A 103 -7.75 -0.81 15.51
CA THR A 103 -6.34 -0.90 15.87
C THR A 103 -5.71 -2.15 15.28
N ILE A 104 -4.38 -2.14 15.08
CA ILE A 104 -3.58 -3.32 14.75
C ILE A 104 -2.59 -3.55 15.90
N ASP A 105 -2.61 -4.73 16.49
CA ASP A 105 -1.79 -5.10 17.66
C ASP A 105 -1.86 -4.04 18.77
N GLY A 106 -3.07 -3.53 19.03
CA GLY A 106 -3.36 -2.48 20.00
C GLY A 106 -2.89 -1.06 19.62
N ASN A 107 -2.38 -0.85 18.40
CA ASN A 107 -1.93 0.45 17.92
C ASN A 107 -2.95 1.10 16.98
N ASP A 108 -3.22 2.39 17.20
CA ASP A 108 -3.93 3.20 16.22
C ASP A 108 -3.08 3.38 14.94
N ILE A 109 -3.76 3.29 13.80
CA ILE A 109 -3.18 3.37 12.47
C ILE A 109 -3.64 4.59 11.67
N SER A 110 -4.45 5.47 12.27
CA SER A 110 -5.03 6.65 11.63
C SER A 110 -3.98 7.53 10.91
N ASP A 111 -2.90 7.88 11.61
CA ASP A 111 -1.80 8.69 11.09
C ASP A 111 -0.73 7.87 10.34
N ARG A 112 -0.86 6.54 10.35
CA ARG A 112 0.13 5.63 9.77
C ARG A 112 -0.10 5.33 8.30
N ILE A 113 -1.28 5.64 7.77
CA ILE A 113 -1.66 5.27 6.40
C ILE A 113 -2.10 6.46 5.58
N SER A 114 -1.60 6.56 4.34
CA SER A 114 -1.96 7.61 3.39
C SER A 114 -2.17 7.04 2.00
N LEU A 115 -3.12 7.62 1.26
CA LEU A 115 -3.36 7.30 -0.14
C LEU A 115 -2.72 8.34 -1.05
N GLY A 116 -2.38 7.93 -2.27
CA GLY A 116 -1.99 8.84 -3.35
C GLY A 116 -3.06 9.89 -3.64
N ASP A 117 -2.64 11.06 -4.12
CA ASP A 117 -3.54 12.09 -4.64
C ASP A 117 -3.80 11.94 -6.16
N GLY A 118 -3.23 10.90 -6.78
CA GLY A 118 -3.29 10.65 -8.23
C GLY A 118 -2.34 11.52 -9.04
N SER A 119 -1.45 12.30 -8.39
CA SER A 119 -0.43 13.06 -9.09
C SER A 119 0.69 12.17 -9.61
N ILE A 120 1.15 12.47 -10.82
CA ILE A 120 2.30 11.81 -11.44
C ILE A 120 3.47 12.79 -11.44
N VAL A 121 4.53 12.45 -10.71
CA VAL A 121 5.81 13.17 -10.77
C VAL A 121 6.54 12.74 -12.04
N LYS A 122 6.71 13.67 -12.99
CA LYS A 122 7.39 13.41 -14.24
C LYS A 122 8.90 13.70 -14.14
N SER A 123 9.73 12.83 -14.68
CA SER A 123 11.10 13.15 -15.07
C SER A 123 11.14 13.35 -16.58
N LYS A 124 11.17 14.63 -16.99
CA LYS A 124 11.08 15.04 -18.40
C LYS A 124 9.87 14.38 -19.08
N GLU A 125 10.02 13.98 -20.34
CA GLU A 125 8.98 13.27 -21.11
C GLU A 125 9.20 11.74 -21.14
N VAL A 126 10.10 11.20 -20.31
CA VAL A 126 10.52 9.80 -20.40
C VAL A 126 9.90 8.92 -19.32
N ALA A 127 9.80 9.43 -18.09
CA ALA A 127 9.35 8.66 -16.94
C ALA A 127 8.33 9.42 -16.08
N GLY A 128 7.43 8.66 -15.45
CA GLY A 128 6.48 9.18 -14.47
C GLY A 128 6.35 8.26 -13.26
N PHE A 129 6.08 8.83 -12.10
CA PHE A 129 6.01 8.09 -10.84
C PHE A 129 4.79 8.56 -10.04
N GLU A 130 3.91 7.63 -9.70
CA GLU A 130 2.66 7.88 -8.97
C GLU A 130 2.66 7.07 -7.67
N VAL A 131 2.60 7.73 -6.52
CA VAL A 131 2.43 7.04 -5.24
C VAL A 131 0.95 6.68 -5.12
N LEU A 132 0.65 5.39 -4.99
CA LEU A 132 -0.73 4.91 -4.83
C LEU A 132 -1.16 4.87 -3.37
N SER A 133 -0.24 4.44 -2.49
CA SER A 133 -0.48 4.36 -1.05
C SER A 133 0.81 4.18 -0.28
N SER A 134 0.79 4.53 1.01
CA SER A 134 1.88 4.28 1.95
C SER A 134 1.31 3.91 3.32
N TYR A 135 2.01 3.02 4.03
CA TYR A 135 1.67 2.59 5.37
C TYR A 135 2.93 2.39 6.21
N GLN A 136 2.98 3.04 7.38
CA GLN A 136 3.96 2.77 8.42
C GLN A 136 3.45 1.62 9.30
N THR A 137 4.04 0.45 9.15
CA THR A 137 3.69 -0.74 9.95
C THR A 137 3.84 -0.46 11.45
N VAL A 138 3.11 -1.23 12.26
CA VAL A 138 3.22 -1.14 13.73
C VAL A 138 4.63 -1.47 14.23
N GLU A 139 5.38 -2.28 13.47
CA GLU A 139 6.78 -2.63 13.70
C GLU A 139 7.77 -1.53 13.28
N GLY A 140 7.31 -0.48 12.59
CA GLY A 140 8.09 0.71 12.27
C GLY A 140 8.70 0.76 10.87
N SER A 141 8.31 -0.15 9.97
CA SER A 141 8.71 -0.09 8.55
C SER A 141 7.72 0.72 7.74
N LEU A 142 8.21 1.54 6.81
CA LEU A 142 7.37 2.24 5.85
C LEU A 142 7.30 1.43 4.57
N MET A 143 6.09 1.07 4.17
CA MET A 143 5.80 0.39 2.91
C MET A 143 5.04 1.34 2.00
N ALA A 144 5.49 1.53 0.76
CA ALA A 144 4.78 2.32 -0.24
C ALA A 144 4.58 1.54 -1.53
N VAL A 145 3.42 1.73 -2.17
CA VAL A 145 3.15 1.21 -3.52
C VAL A 145 3.24 2.35 -4.50
N VAL A 146 4.06 2.18 -5.53
CA VAL A 146 4.34 3.20 -6.53
C VAL A 146 4.12 2.61 -7.91
N ARG A 147 3.42 3.35 -8.78
CA ARG A 147 3.31 3.04 -10.21
C ARG A 147 4.40 3.78 -10.97
N PHE A 148 5.18 3.00 -11.70
CA PHE A 148 6.25 3.45 -12.57
C PHE A 148 5.73 3.51 -13.99
N HIS A 149 5.85 4.66 -14.63
CA HIS A 149 5.46 4.89 -16.01
C HIS A 149 6.70 5.08 -16.88
N ALA A 150 6.75 4.37 -17.99
CA ALA A 150 7.68 4.64 -19.08
C ALA A 150 6.87 5.12 -20.28
N TYR A 151 7.27 6.25 -20.85
CA TYR A 151 6.60 6.87 -21.98
C TYR A 151 7.27 6.43 -23.29
N ASP A 152 7.94 7.34 -23.97
CA ASP A 152 8.50 7.12 -25.31
C ASP A 152 9.59 6.05 -25.40
N ARG A 153 10.29 5.76 -24.29
CA ARG A 153 11.34 4.76 -24.24
C ARG A 153 11.34 3.99 -22.92
N PRO A 154 11.89 2.76 -22.91
CA PRO A 154 11.96 1.96 -21.70
C PRO A 154 12.85 2.61 -20.64
N ILE A 155 12.49 2.37 -19.38
CA ILE A 155 13.30 2.76 -18.22
C ILE A 155 13.72 1.51 -17.47
N SER A 156 14.94 1.52 -16.95
CA SER A 156 15.51 0.42 -16.17
C SER A 156 15.87 0.90 -14.78
N PHE A 157 15.51 0.13 -13.76
CA PHE A 157 15.88 0.42 -12.38
C PHE A 157 17.05 -0.45 -11.99
N SER A 158 18.22 0.16 -11.97
CA SER A 158 19.51 -0.51 -11.75
C SER A 158 20.01 -0.40 -10.31
N TYR A 159 19.25 0.21 -9.40
CA TYR A 159 19.76 0.64 -8.09
C TYR A 159 18.71 0.62 -6.97
N THR A 160 19.20 0.68 -5.74
CA THR A 160 18.46 0.89 -4.49
C THR A 160 17.55 2.11 -4.58
N ALA A 161 16.33 1.97 -4.05
CA ALA A 161 15.49 3.12 -3.74
C ALA A 161 15.96 3.69 -2.40
N THR A 162 15.93 5.01 -2.24
CA THR A 162 16.18 5.60 -0.94
C THR A 162 15.01 6.46 -0.52
N TYR A 163 14.84 6.59 0.79
CA TYR A 163 13.79 7.41 1.38
C TYR A 163 14.40 8.49 2.23
N ARG A 164 13.99 9.73 2.02
CA ARG A 164 14.33 10.85 2.90
C ARG A 164 13.14 11.12 3.82
N LYS A 165 13.34 10.81 5.10
CA LYS A 165 12.38 11.10 6.16
C LYS A 165 12.07 12.60 6.24
N PRO A 166 10.94 13.01 6.84
CA PRO A 166 10.67 14.42 7.16
C PRO A 166 11.80 15.10 7.96
N SER A 167 12.54 14.34 8.77
CA SER A 167 13.72 14.83 9.51
C SER A 167 14.94 15.16 8.63
N GLY A 168 14.91 14.79 7.34
CA GLY A 168 16.01 14.94 6.39
C GLY A 168 16.97 13.76 6.33
N GLN A 169 16.84 12.78 7.22
CA GLN A 169 17.64 11.55 7.21
C GLN A 169 17.29 10.68 5.99
N GLN A 170 18.31 10.19 5.29
CA GLN A 170 18.17 9.24 4.19
C GLN A 170 18.31 7.80 4.69
N ILE A 171 17.45 6.91 4.21
CA ILE A 171 17.36 5.49 4.53
C ILE A 171 17.38 4.69 3.22
N GLU A 172 18.11 3.59 3.20
CA GLU A 172 18.08 2.63 2.08
C GLU A 172 16.93 1.65 2.26
N ASP A 173 16.42 1.15 1.14
CA ASP A 173 15.42 0.10 1.17
C ASP A 173 16.03 -1.26 1.58
N VAL A 174 15.21 -2.15 2.16
CA VAL A 174 15.71 -3.44 2.67
C VAL A 174 15.10 -4.68 2.04
N ASP A 175 13.96 -4.57 1.34
CA ASP A 175 13.27 -5.69 0.69
C ASP A 175 12.26 -5.19 -0.38
N SER A 176 12.66 -4.22 -1.21
CA SER A 176 11.75 -3.67 -2.22
C SER A 176 11.57 -4.59 -3.42
N TYR A 177 10.35 -4.65 -3.93
CA TYR A 177 10.00 -5.26 -5.21
C TYR A 177 9.92 -4.17 -6.27
N LEU A 178 11.08 -3.84 -6.86
CA LEU A 178 11.18 -2.86 -7.94
C LEU A 178 11.15 -3.53 -9.32
N PRO A 179 10.49 -2.94 -10.32
CA PRO A 179 10.58 -3.44 -11.69
C PRO A 179 12.01 -3.29 -12.21
N SER A 180 12.61 -4.36 -12.72
CA SER A 180 13.96 -4.24 -13.32
C SER A 180 13.96 -3.37 -14.58
N ARG A 181 12.87 -3.43 -15.35
CA ARG A 181 12.62 -2.63 -16.55
C ARG A 181 11.12 -2.42 -16.74
N VAL A 182 10.73 -1.19 -17.11
CA VAL A 182 9.40 -0.88 -17.61
C VAL A 182 9.54 -0.57 -19.10
N ALA A 183 8.80 -1.30 -19.94
CA ALA A 183 8.82 -1.11 -21.39
C ALA A 183 8.21 0.25 -21.78
N ALA A 184 8.60 0.79 -22.95
CA ALA A 184 7.97 1.98 -23.50
C ALA A 184 6.45 1.83 -23.60
N ASP A 185 5.74 2.94 -23.46
CA ASP A 185 4.27 3.06 -23.48
C ASP A 185 3.58 2.12 -22.47
N SER A 186 4.21 1.91 -21.30
CA SER A 186 3.74 0.96 -20.30
C SER A 186 3.91 1.49 -18.88
N ASN A 187 3.36 0.74 -17.93
CA ASN A 187 3.56 0.97 -16.51
C ASN A 187 3.68 -0.34 -15.74
N GLN A 188 4.29 -0.26 -14.56
CA GLN A 188 4.40 -1.38 -13.63
C GLN A 188 4.34 -0.89 -12.19
N LEU A 189 3.73 -1.67 -11.31
CA LEU A 189 3.69 -1.39 -9.88
C LEU A 189 4.96 -1.92 -9.19
N ALA A 190 5.35 -1.23 -8.14
CA ALA A 190 6.41 -1.65 -7.25
C ALA A 190 5.99 -1.50 -5.79
N ILE A 191 6.66 -2.26 -4.92
CA ILE A 191 6.59 -2.10 -3.47
C ILE A 191 7.96 -1.64 -3.00
N VAL A 192 8.02 -0.53 -2.28
CA VAL A 192 9.25 -0.06 -1.63
C VAL A 192 9.12 -0.15 -0.12
N ILE A 193 10.17 -0.66 0.55
CA ILE A 193 10.15 -0.93 1.99
C ILE A 193 11.37 -0.29 2.66
N PHE A 194 11.11 0.64 3.59
CA PHE A 194 12.15 1.35 4.34
C PHE A 194 12.01 1.07 5.84
N PRO A 195 13.04 0.53 6.49
CA PRO A 195 12.96 0.21 7.91
C PRO A 195 12.99 1.48 8.76
N ASN A 196 12.41 1.41 9.96
CA ASN A 196 12.47 2.47 10.97
C ASN A 196 12.11 3.86 10.42
N SER A 197 11.04 3.95 9.61
CA SER A 197 10.72 5.14 8.83
C SER A 197 9.28 5.59 9.05
N ASP A 198 9.11 6.89 9.24
CA ASP A 198 7.81 7.54 9.38
C ASP A 198 7.25 7.94 8.02
N ASN A 199 5.93 8.09 7.91
CA ASN A 199 5.29 8.54 6.69
C ASN A 199 5.55 10.04 6.37
N GLY A 200 5.30 10.46 5.13
CA GLY A 200 5.30 11.88 4.70
C GLY A 200 6.63 12.46 4.21
N GLY A 201 7.65 11.64 4.00
CA GLY A 201 8.93 12.03 3.39
C GLY A 201 8.93 11.94 1.87
N ASN A 202 10.11 11.76 1.27
CA ASN A 202 10.27 11.66 -0.19
C ASN A 202 11.00 10.38 -0.58
N LEU A 203 10.47 9.70 -1.60
CA LEU A 203 11.18 8.66 -2.31
C LEU A 203 12.19 9.30 -3.26
N HIS A 204 13.42 8.83 -3.22
CA HIS A 204 14.48 9.17 -4.15
C HIS A 204 14.71 7.98 -5.06
N LEU A 205 14.18 8.07 -6.27
CA LEU A 205 14.18 6.99 -7.25
C LEU A 205 15.23 7.26 -8.31
N LYS A 206 16.15 6.31 -8.47
CA LYS A 206 17.21 6.36 -9.47
C LYS A 206 16.92 5.38 -10.58
N PHE A 207 16.97 5.85 -11.83
CA PHE A 207 16.66 5.04 -12.99
C PHE A 207 17.55 5.38 -14.17
N ALA A 208 17.63 4.45 -15.11
CA ALA A 208 18.40 4.56 -16.32
C ALA A 208 17.47 4.52 -17.53
N THR A 209 17.84 5.25 -18.58
CA THR A 209 17.17 5.20 -19.88
C THR A 209 18.21 4.83 -20.93
N ASP A 210 17.86 3.94 -21.85
CA ASP A 210 18.68 3.72 -23.04
C ASP A 210 18.53 4.98 -23.93
N ASP A 211 19.63 5.53 -24.42
CA ASP A 211 19.56 6.51 -25.49
C ASP A 211 19.46 5.74 -26.82
N ASP A 212 18.48 6.07 -27.66
CA ASP A 212 18.18 5.32 -28.89
C ASP A 212 19.28 5.44 -29.97
N GLU A 213 20.38 6.13 -29.67
CA GLU A 213 21.54 6.22 -30.54
C GLU A 213 22.40 4.95 -30.45
N GLU A 214 22.84 4.43 -31.60
CA GLU A 214 23.68 3.24 -31.69
C GLU A 214 25.03 3.51 -30.99
N GLY A 215 25.19 3.00 -29.76
CA GLY A 215 26.33 3.31 -28.88
C GLY A 215 26.06 4.39 -27.82
N GLY A 216 24.79 4.74 -27.59
CA GLY A 216 24.34 5.76 -26.65
C GLY A 216 24.80 5.52 -25.21
N GLU A 217 25.20 6.61 -24.56
CA GLU A 217 25.57 6.60 -23.14
C GLU A 217 24.33 6.34 -22.29
N LEU A 218 24.45 5.48 -21.28
CA LEU A 218 23.36 5.20 -20.36
C LEU A 218 23.09 6.46 -19.51
N ILE A 219 21.92 7.08 -19.71
CA ILE A 219 21.54 8.28 -18.97
C ILE A 219 20.92 7.85 -17.66
N VAL A 220 21.55 8.25 -16.55
CA VAL A 220 21.06 7.98 -15.20
C VAL A 220 20.43 9.24 -14.64
N GLU A 221 19.16 9.14 -14.25
CA GLU A 221 18.41 10.22 -13.63
C GLU A 221 18.01 9.85 -12.20
N THR A 222 17.69 10.89 -11.43
CA THR A 222 17.12 10.73 -10.08
C THR A 222 15.94 11.68 -9.96
N VAL A 223 14.86 11.19 -9.38
CA VAL A 223 13.64 11.95 -9.15
C VAL A 223 13.23 11.83 -7.69
N ASP A 224 12.71 12.93 -7.17
CA ASP A 224 12.16 13.02 -5.82
C ASP A 224 10.63 12.95 -5.93
N VAL A 225 10.05 11.91 -5.33
CA VAL A 225 8.60 11.67 -5.35
C VAL A 225 8.09 11.81 -3.92
N PRO A 226 7.28 12.84 -3.61
CA PRO A 226 6.73 13.00 -2.28
C PRO A 226 5.76 11.87 -1.97
N LEU A 227 5.86 11.29 -0.77
CA LEU A 227 4.77 10.49 -0.24
C LEU A 227 3.67 11.44 0.23
N SER A 228 2.43 11.12 -0.10
CA SER A 228 1.27 11.88 0.38
C SER A 228 1.33 12.04 1.90
N GLN A 229 1.02 13.24 2.38
CA GLN A 229 0.78 13.48 3.79
C GLN A 229 -0.71 13.35 4.10
N ASN A 230 -1.03 12.88 5.31
CA ASN A 230 -2.40 12.83 5.83
C ASN A 230 -2.96 14.21 6.13
#